data_AF-V7EH29-F1
#
_entry.id   AF-V7EH29-F1
#
_cell.length_a   1.000
_cell.length_b   1.000
_cell.length_c   1.000
_cell.angle_alpha   90.00
_cell.angle_beta   90.00
_cell.angle_gamma   90.00
#
_symmetry.space_group_name_H-M   'P 1'
#
loop_
_entity.id
_entity.type
_entity.pdbx_description
1 polymer ?
#
loop_
_entity_poly.entity_id
_entity_poly.type
_entity_poly.pdbx_seq_one_letter_code
_entity_poly.pdbx_strand_id
1 'polypeptide(L)'
;MMFTPVLPAFGTQGWTFLKRTEAAQQATFARQPEIRRDEAYFRDRIGAVRTAEALVSDRRLLRITLEAFGLEQDVDARAFIRKVLEGGTKQADALANRL
;
A
#
# COMPACT_ATOMS: atom_id res chain seq x y z
N MET A 1 -11.46 -9.10 2.54
CA MET A 1 -11.06 -10.00 3.66
C MET A 1 -9.56 -9.87 3.81
N MET A 2 -9.02 -9.94 5.03
CA MET A 2 -7.58 -9.96 5.22
C MET A 2 -7.02 -11.31 4.74
N PHE A 3 -5.93 -11.31 3.98
CA PHE A 3 -5.27 -12.55 3.58
C PHE A 3 -4.56 -13.16 4.79
N THR A 4 -4.89 -14.41 5.10
CA THR A 4 -4.25 -15.15 6.19
C THR A 4 -3.21 -16.11 5.61
N PRO A 5 -1.91 -15.91 5.87
CA PRO A 5 -0.89 -16.85 5.43
C PRO A 5 -1.03 -18.19 6.17
N VAL A 6 -0.71 -19.29 5.48
CA VAL A 6 -0.67 -20.64 6.06
C VAL A 6 0.60 -20.80 6.88
N LEU A 7 0.43 -21.03 8.19
CA LEU A 7 1.52 -21.24 9.15
C LEU A 7 1.22 -22.51 9.97
N PRO A 8 1.90 -23.64 9.71
CA PRO A 8 1.62 -24.91 10.40
C PRO A 8 2.17 -24.98 11.83
N ALA A 9 3.09 -24.06 12.19
CA ALA A 9 3.68 -23.95 13.51
C ALA A 9 3.98 -22.48 13.81
N PHE A 10 4.17 -22.13 15.08
CA PHE A 10 4.60 -20.80 15.52
C PHE A 10 6.13 -20.71 15.63
N GLY A 11 6.64 -19.49 15.86
CA GLY A 11 8.07 -19.25 16.06
C GLY A 11 8.92 -19.53 14.82
N THR A 12 10.16 -19.98 15.04
CA THR A 12 11.16 -20.18 13.97
C THR A 12 10.76 -21.24 12.95
N GLN A 13 10.03 -22.28 13.37
CA GLN A 13 9.53 -23.32 12.47
C GLN A 13 8.48 -22.75 11.51
N GLY A 14 7.53 -21.96 12.03
CA GLY A 14 6.56 -21.21 11.22
C GLY A 14 7.22 -20.23 10.26
N TRP A 15 8.18 -19.45 10.76
CA TRP A 15 8.94 -18.50 9.93
C TRP A 15 9.67 -19.18 8.78
N THR A 16 10.37 -20.29 9.05
CA THR A 16 11.09 -21.04 8.02
C THR A 16 10.13 -21.61 6.97
N PHE A 17 8.97 -22.11 7.40
CA PHE A 17 7.92 -22.56 6.48
C PHE A 17 7.38 -21.42 5.61
N LEU A 18 7.08 -20.27 6.21
CA LEU A 18 6.64 -19.08 5.48
C LEU A 18 7.67 -18.67 4.43
N LYS A 19 8.95 -18.56 4.80
CA LYS A 19 10.02 -18.21 3.86
C LYS A 19 10.14 -19.20 2.69
N ARG A 20 9.92 -20.49 2.95
CA ARG A 20 9.93 -21.53 1.89
C ARG A 20 8.70 -21.48 0.99
N THR A 21 7.56 -21.05 1.51
CA THR A 21 6.27 -21.04 0.79
C THR A 21 5.83 -19.64 0.34
N GLU A 22 6.63 -18.61 0.62
CA GLU A 22 6.32 -17.19 0.39
C GLU A 22 5.78 -16.92 -1.01
N ALA A 23 6.48 -17.40 -2.04
CA ALA A 23 6.07 -17.20 -3.44
C ALA A 23 4.69 -17.82 -3.74
N ALA A 24 4.39 -19.00 -3.22
CA ALA A 24 3.09 -19.66 -3.44
C ALA A 24 1.95 -18.95 -2.68
N GLN A 25 2.25 -18.47 -1.47
CA GLN A 25 1.30 -17.71 -0.66
C GLN A 25 1.02 -16.32 -1.29
N GLN A 26 2.06 -15.62 -1.75
CA GLN A 26 1.93 -14.36 -2.50
C GLN A 26 1.15 -14.54 -3.81
N ALA A 27 1.40 -15.63 -4.56
CA ALA A 27 0.64 -15.92 -5.77
C ALA A 27 -0.85 -16.17 -5.48
N THR A 28 -1.17 -16.77 -4.34
CA THR A 28 -2.55 -16.95 -3.88
C THR A 28 -3.19 -15.62 -3.49
N PHE A 29 -2.48 -14.79 -2.72
CA PHE A 29 -2.90 -13.44 -2.37
C PHE A 29 -3.19 -12.59 -3.61
N ALA A 30 -2.25 -12.53 -4.57
CA ALA A 30 -2.41 -11.77 -5.80
C ALA A 30 -3.55 -12.27 -6.71
N ARG A 31 -4.04 -13.50 -6.50
CA ARG A 31 -5.19 -14.03 -7.24
C ARG A 31 -6.54 -13.60 -6.67
N GLN A 32 -6.57 -13.04 -5.46
CA GLN A 32 -7.82 -12.61 -4.84
C GLN A 32 -8.55 -11.57 -5.71
N PRO A 33 -9.87 -11.72 -5.94
CA PRO A 33 -10.62 -10.83 -6.82
C PRO A 33 -10.56 -9.35 -6.44
N GLU A 34 -10.49 -9.03 -5.15
CA GLU A 34 -10.32 -7.68 -4.63
C GLU A 34 -8.95 -7.10 -4.99
N ILE A 35 -7.87 -7.85 -4.76
CA ILE A 35 -6.50 -7.44 -5.08
C ILE A 35 -6.35 -7.21 -6.59
N ARG A 36 -6.86 -8.13 -7.42
CA ARG A 36 -6.85 -7.95 -8.89
C ARG A 36 -7.62 -6.71 -9.33
N ARG A 37 -8.76 -6.42 -8.72
CA ARG A 37 -9.58 -5.24 -9.05
C ARG A 37 -8.89 -3.95 -8.66
N ASP A 38 -8.19 -3.93 -7.54
CA ASP A 38 -7.43 -2.76 -7.06
C ASP A 38 -6.14 -2.56 -7.85
N GLU A 39 -5.41 -3.63 -8.15
CA GLU A 39 -4.23 -3.60 -9.03
C GLU A 39 -4.58 -3.04 -10.41
N ALA A 40 -5.66 -3.55 -11.03
CA ALA A 40 -6.13 -3.06 -12.32
C ALA A 40 -6.53 -1.58 -12.25
N TYR A 41 -7.30 -1.19 -11.23
CA TYR A 41 -7.70 0.19 -11.04
C TYR A 41 -6.51 1.14 -10.87
N PHE A 42 -5.53 0.75 -10.06
CA PHE A 42 -4.32 1.54 -9.86
C PHE A 42 -3.55 1.68 -11.17
N ARG A 43 -3.29 0.58 -11.89
CA ARG A 43 -2.57 0.59 -13.16
C ARG A 43 -3.23 1.48 -14.22
N ASP A 44 -4.55 1.44 -14.32
CA ASP A 44 -5.31 2.21 -15.31
C ASP A 44 -5.37 3.71 -14.99
N ARG A 45 -5.29 4.10 -13.70
CA ARG A 45 -5.52 5.49 -13.26
C ARG A 45 -4.24 6.25 -12.90
N ILE A 46 -3.25 5.58 -12.30
CA ILE A 46 -2.09 6.27 -11.73
C ILE A 46 -1.29 7.08 -12.75
N GLY A 47 -1.20 6.62 -14.00
CA GLY A 47 -0.46 7.32 -15.07
C GLY A 47 -1.02 8.70 -15.44
N ALA A 48 -2.28 8.96 -15.12
CA ALA A 48 -2.93 10.26 -15.34
C ALA A 48 -2.74 11.22 -14.15
N VAL A 49 -2.34 10.72 -12.97
CA VAL A 49 -2.18 11.53 -11.77
C VAL A 49 -0.84 12.27 -11.81
N ARG A 50 -0.91 13.61 -11.82
CA ARG A 50 0.27 14.49 -11.93
C ARG A 50 0.49 15.37 -10.71
N THR A 51 -0.46 15.44 -9.80
CA THR A 51 -0.40 16.29 -8.60
C THR A 51 -0.84 15.52 -7.37
N ALA A 52 -0.36 15.95 -6.19
CA ALA A 52 -0.80 15.40 -4.92
C ALA A 52 -2.33 15.51 -4.74
N GLU A 53 -2.90 16.65 -5.16
CA GLU A 53 -4.36 16.87 -5.16
C GLU A 53 -5.12 15.85 -6.01
N ALA A 54 -4.62 15.53 -7.21
CA ALA A 54 -5.22 14.51 -8.06
C ALA A 54 -5.15 13.10 -7.41
N LEU A 55 -4.10 12.81 -6.64
CA LEU A 55 -4.02 11.54 -5.90
C LEU A 55 -5.03 11.50 -4.75
N VAL A 56 -5.07 12.53 -3.90
CA VAL A 56 -5.91 12.51 -2.68
C VAL A 56 -7.40 12.71 -2.95
N SER A 57 -7.76 13.25 -4.12
CA SER A 57 -9.16 13.42 -4.54
C SER A 57 -9.80 12.09 -4.97
N ASP A 58 -9.02 11.13 -5.45
CA ASP A 58 -9.48 9.77 -5.73
C ASP A 58 -9.28 8.89 -4.48
N ARG A 59 -10.35 8.74 -3.68
CA ARG A 59 -10.30 7.96 -2.44
C ARG A 59 -9.85 6.51 -2.68
N ARG A 60 -10.22 5.90 -3.81
CA ARG A 60 -9.86 4.51 -4.09
C ARG A 60 -8.38 4.40 -4.41
N LEU A 61 -7.87 5.30 -5.25
CA LEU A 61 -6.45 5.33 -5.60
C LEU A 61 -5.58 5.67 -4.39
N LEU A 62 -6.01 6.64 -3.57
CA LEU A 62 -5.34 7.00 -2.33
C LEU A 62 -5.26 5.79 -1.39
N ARG A 63 -6.38 5.10 -1.13
CA ARG A 63 -6.39 3.91 -0.27
C ARG A 63 -5.39 2.85 -0.74
N ILE A 64 -5.42 2.50 -2.03
CA ILE A 64 -4.52 1.48 -2.60
C ILE A 64 -3.05 1.90 -2.43
N THR A 65 -2.76 3.18 -2.64
CA THR A 65 -1.40 3.73 -2.48
C THR A 65 -0.95 3.62 -1.03
N LEU A 66 -1.76 4.09 -0.08
CA LEU A 66 -1.40 4.07 1.34
C LEU A 66 -1.25 2.64 1.86
N GLU A 67 -2.14 1.73 1.48
CA GLU A 67 -2.06 0.30 1.83
C GLU A 67 -0.74 -0.33 1.37
N ALA A 68 -0.26 0.02 0.17
CA ALA A 68 1.02 -0.46 -0.35
C ALA A 68 2.24 0.04 0.46
N PHE A 69 2.08 1.14 1.21
CA PHE A 69 3.11 1.70 2.10
C PHE A 69 2.83 1.46 3.59
N GLY A 70 1.78 0.69 3.94
CA GLY A 70 1.40 0.41 5.34
C GLY A 70 0.81 1.60 6.09
N LEU A 71 0.16 2.52 5.37
CA LEU A 71 -0.44 3.76 5.89
C LEU A 71 -1.96 3.76 5.78
N GLU A 72 -2.61 2.59 5.77
CA GLU A 72 -4.05 2.46 5.52
C GLU A 72 -4.93 3.22 6.54
N GLN A 73 -4.43 3.46 7.75
CA GLN A 73 -5.12 4.21 8.81
C GLN A 73 -5.23 5.71 8.49
N ASP A 74 -4.36 6.23 7.62
CA ASP A 74 -4.29 7.65 7.29
C ASP A 74 -5.19 8.04 6.10
N VAL A 75 -6.00 7.13 5.55
CA VAL A 75 -6.82 7.39 4.36
C VAL A 75 -7.77 8.60 4.48
N ASP A 76 -8.17 8.95 5.70
CA ASP A 76 -9.00 10.12 5.99
C ASP A 76 -8.20 11.41 6.24
N ALA A 77 -6.88 11.31 6.47
CA ALA A 77 -5.97 12.44 6.66
C ALA A 77 -5.54 13.09 5.32
N ARG A 78 -6.47 13.28 4.38
CA ARG A 78 -6.18 13.72 3.00
C ARG A 78 -5.39 15.03 2.91
N ALA A 79 -5.76 16.02 3.72
CA ALA A 79 -5.08 17.32 3.72
C ALA A 79 -3.63 17.19 4.19
N PHE A 80 -3.40 16.33 5.19
CA PHE A 80 -2.06 16.04 5.69
C PHE A 80 -1.22 15.31 4.63
N ILE A 81 -1.76 14.23 4.05
CA ILE A 81 -1.08 13.47 2.99
C ILE A 81 -0.75 14.36 1.79
N ARG A 82 -1.70 15.21 1.36
CA ARG A 82 -1.46 16.18 0.29
C ARG A 82 -0.27 17.08 0.62
N LYS A 83 -0.23 17.65 1.82
CA LYS A 83 0.85 18.53 2.26
C LYS A 83 2.21 17.82 2.32
N VAL A 84 2.23 16.57 2.78
CA VAL A 84 3.43 15.73 2.80
C VAL A 84 3.95 15.51 1.36
N LEU A 85 3.08 15.13 0.43
CA LEU A 85 3.44 14.89 -0.97
C LEU A 85 3.89 16.17 -1.69
N GLU A 86 3.22 17.31 -1.45
CA GLU A 86 3.58 18.60 -2.03
C GLU A 86 4.94 19.11 -1.53
N GLY A 87 5.26 18.86 -0.25
CA GLY A 87 6.58 19.19 0.32
C GLY A 87 7.71 18.28 -0.17
N GLY A 88 7.37 17.07 -0.63
CA GLY A 88 8.34 16.08 -1.10
C GLY A 88 9.30 15.61 0.00
N THR A 89 10.43 15.03 -0.41
CA THR A 89 11.45 14.47 0.50
C THR A 89 12.86 15.02 0.27
N LYS A 90 13.04 15.87 -0.75
CA LYS A 90 14.37 16.33 -1.18
C LYS A 90 15.00 17.36 -0.26
N GLN A 91 14.18 18.24 0.32
CA GLN A 91 14.67 19.28 1.22
C GLN A 91 14.75 18.74 2.65
N ALA A 92 15.80 19.08 3.38
CA ALA A 92 15.99 18.61 4.76
C ALA A 92 14.87 19.07 5.71
N ASP A 93 14.25 20.22 5.41
CA ASP A 93 13.14 20.79 6.15
C ASP A 93 11.75 20.35 5.65
N ALA A 94 11.68 19.48 4.64
CA ALA A 94 10.42 18.95 4.14
C ALA A 94 9.64 18.25 5.25
N LEU A 95 8.31 18.40 5.22
CA LEU A 95 7.42 17.83 6.26
C LEU A 95 7.66 16.33 6.43
N ALA A 96 7.81 15.59 5.33
CA ALA A 96 8.07 14.15 5.34
C ALA A 96 9.31 13.72 6.14
N ASN A 97 10.32 14.60 6.25
CA ASN A 97 11.59 14.32 6.94
C ASN A 97 11.57 14.70 8.43
N ARG A 98 10.43 15.21 8.93
CA ARG A 98 10.28 15.73 10.31
C ARG A 98 9.21 15.00 11.13
N LEU A 99 8.69 13.89 10.61
CA LEU A 99 7.66 13.05 11.24
C LEU A 99 8.29 11.93 12.07
#